data_AF-A0A2V7URX3-F1
#
_entry.id   AF-A0A2V7URX3-F1
#
_cell.length_a   1.000
_cell.length_b   1.000
_cell.length_c   1.000
_cell.angle_alpha   90.00
_cell.angle_beta   90.00
_cell.angle_gamma   90.00
#
_symmetry.space_group_name_H-M   'P 1'
#
loop_
_entity.id
_entity.type
_entity.pdbx_description
1 polymer ?
#
loop_
_entity_poly.entity_id
_entity_poly.type
_entity_poly.pdbx_seq_one_letter_code
_entity_poly.pdbx_strand_id
1 'polypeptide(L)'
;MVRGRGYARSIEDLEKIAVGDDGKGTPILVRDVARVEVGPDIRRGLVDLDGMGDTVGGIVVMRYGENALNVINRVKERIGSIKGSLPEGVDLVLTYDRSDLIEKAIANLREELLLEMIIVSLVILIFLWHIPSAIVPIVTIPVSVILAFIPMYFMGITSNIMSLAGIAISIGVLVDGAIVEVENAYKKLQLWEAGGRVGDYHAVRLNALKEVGPSVFFSLLVIAVAFMPIFTLVDQEGRLFKPLAYTKNLAMAIAAVLAITLDPAMRMLFTRMDRMDFRPRWLAWLTHQGVVGTYYPEERHPISRLLFRTYEPACRLVLRFPWTTVAIAVLLVATTVPVYLRLGSEFMPPLDEGSLLYMPTTVPGLSVTEAEKLVQTMDEMIKEVPEVVRVFGKAGRADTSTDPAPLSMFETTILLKPHDQWRRVKRFYSDWPEWRKGR
;
A
#
# COMPACT_ATOMS: atom_id res chain seq x y z
N MET A 1 12.17 1.13 63.10
CA MET A 1 12.20 2.12 62.00
C MET A 1 11.17 3.20 62.33
N VAL A 2 11.60 4.43 62.62
CA VAL A 2 10.71 5.55 62.97
C VAL A 2 10.42 6.37 61.71
N ARG A 3 9.14 6.56 61.35
CA ARG A 3 8.73 7.34 60.17
C ARG A 3 7.97 8.58 60.62
N GLY A 4 8.52 9.76 60.34
CA GLY A 4 7.81 11.03 60.46
C GLY A 4 6.71 11.13 59.41
N ARG A 5 5.49 11.49 59.83
CA ARG A 5 4.39 11.82 58.91
C ARG A 5 4.37 13.35 58.74
N GLY A 6 4.28 13.82 57.50
CA GLY A 6 4.25 15.26 57.20
C GLY A 6 3.69 15.63 55.82
N TYR A 7 3.09 14.68 55.10
CA TYR A 7 2.36 15.00 53.87
C TYR A 7 0.96 15.48 54.20
N ALA A 8 0.56 16.63 53.64
CA ALA A 8 -0.83 17.05 53.61
C ALA A 8 -1.64 16.06 52.75
N ARG A 9 -2.78 15.59 53.27
CA ARG A 9 -3.68 14.64 52.58
C ARG A 9 -5.09 15.17 52.41
N SER A 10 -5.44 16.21 53.14
CA SER A 10 -6.76 16.85 53.06
C SER A 10 -6.65 18.37 53.00
N ILE A 11 -7.77 19.02 52.70
CA ILE A 11 -7.88 20.48 52.69
C ILE A 11 -7.58 21.03 54.09
N GLU A 12 -8.08 20.36 55.14
CA GLU A 12 -7.87 20.76 56.53
C GLU A 12 -6.39 20.70 56.96
N ASP A 13 -5.60 19.80 56.36
CA ASP A 13 -4.16 19.74 56.62
C ASP A 13 -3.46 20.99 56.08
N LEU A 14 -3.87 21.47 54.89
CA LEU A 14 -3.34 22.69 54.28
C LEU A 14 -3.80 23.95 55.04
N GLU A 15 -5.05 23.97 55.48
CA GLU A 15 -5.62 25.08 56.28
C GLU A 15 -4.91 25.30 57.62
N LYS A 16 -4.40 24.22 58.23
CA LYS A 16 -3.68 24.23 59.50
C LYS A 16 -2.18 24.52 59.37
N ILE A 17 -1.67 24.78 58.16
CA ILE A 17 -0.28 25.16 57.98
C ILE A 17 -0.07 26.53 58.63
N ALA A 18 0.92 26.61 59.53
CA ALA A 18 1.32 27.88 60.14
C ALA A 18 2.16 28.70 59.15
N VAL A 19 1.75 29.96 58.92
CA VAL A 19 2.43 30.92 58.05
C VAL A 19 3.18 32.01 58.84
N GLY A 20 2.91 32.12 60.14
CA GLY A 20 3.60 33.04 61.04
C GLY A 20 3.10 32.90 62.47
N ASP A 21 3.54 33.81 63.33
CA ASP A 21 3.04 33.96 64.70
C ASP A 21 2.76 35.44 65.00
N ASP A 22 1.94 35.70 66.00
CA ASP A 22 1.52 37.05 66.44
C ASP A 22 2.55 37.76 67.35
N GLY A 23 3.77 37.22 67.48
CA GLY A 23 4.80 37.66 68.43
C GLY A 23 4.53 37.27 69.89
N LYS A 24 3.36 36.68 70.20
CA LYS A 24 2.93 36.21 71.52
C LYS A 24 2.79 34.69 71.60
N GLY A 25 3.07 33.98 70.50
CA GLY A 25 3.06 32.52 70.40
C GLY A 25 1.77 31.91 69.84
N THR A 26 0.80 32.73 69.40
CA THR A 26 -0.38 32.23 68.67
C THR A 26 -0.01 32.06 67.19
N PRO A 27 -0.12 30.85 66.62
CA PRO A 27 0.18 30.66 65.21
C PRO A 27 -0.89 31.30 64.33
N ILE A 28 -0.46 32.00 63.28
CA ILE A 28 -1.29 32.46 62.17
C ILE A 28 -1.31 31.33 61.15
N LEU A 29 -2.50 30.83 60.81
CA LEU A 29 -2.69 29.68 59.93
C LEU A 29 -3.10 30.12 58.52
N VAL A 30 -2.93 29.26 57.52
CA VAL A 30 -3.37 29.52 56.13
C VAL A 30 -4.85 29.90 56.08
N ARG A 31 -5.70 29.21 56.84
CA ARG A 31 -7.14 29.52 56.91
C ARG A 31 -7.48 30.93 57.41
N ASP A 32 -6.56 31.57 58.14
CA ASP A 32 -6.78 32.90 58.69
C ASP A 32 -6.53 33.99 57.63
N VAL A 33 -5.83 33.65 56.54
CA VAL A 33 -5.41 34.60 55.48
C VAL A 33 -5.84 34.20 54.07
N ALA A 34 -6.27 32.95 53.85
CA ALA A 34 -6.65 32.44 52.54
C ALA A 34 -7.75 31.36 52.66
N ARG A 35 -8.49 31.17 51.57
CA ARG A 35 -9.45 30.08 51.40
C ARG A 35 -8.80 28.95 50.61
N VAL A 36 -8.82 27.74 51.14
CA VAL A 36 -8.27 26.56 50.47
C VAL A 36 -9.41 25.82 49.79
N GLU A 37 -9.36 25.73 48.46
CA GLU A 37 -10.36 25.02 47.66
C GLU A 37 -9.69 24.13 46.61
N VAL A 38 -10.35 23.04 46.26
CA VAL A 38 -9.94 22.20 45.14
C VAL A 38 -10.53 22.80 43.88
N GLY A 39 -9.67 23.36 43.03
CA GLY A 39 -10.02 23.90 41.72
C GLY A 39 -9.29 23.21 40.58
N PRO A 40 -9.66 23.49 39.33
CA PRO A 40 -8.92 23.02 38.17
C PRO A 40 -7.56 23.73 38.04
N ASP A 41 -6.59 23.05 37.45
CA ASP A 41 -5.32 23.67 37.06
C ASP A 41 -5.49 24.48 35.75
N ILE A 42 -4.51 25.32 35.43
CA ILE A 42 -4.48 26.11 34.20
C ILE A 42 -4.42 25.15 32.99
N ARG A 43 -5.48 25.19 32.17
CA ARG A 43 -5.55 24.40 30.95
C ARG A 43 -4.61 24.93 29.89
N ARG A 44 -3.82 24.02 29.32
CA ARG A 44 -2.92 24.28 28.17
C ARG A 44 -3.41 23.63 26.87
N GLY A 45 -4.42 22.78 26.99
CA GLY A 45 -5.13 22.14 25.91
C GLY A 45 -6.60 22.05 26.26
N LEU A 46 -7.43 22.15 25.24
CA LEU A 46 -8.89 21.98 25.30
C LEU A 46 -9.28 21.00 24.21
N VAL A 47 -10.30 20.19 24.46
CA VAL A 47 -10.83 19.28 23.44
C VAL A 47 -12.35 19.31 23.43
N ASP A 48 -12.91 19.17 22.25
CA ASP A 48 -14.34 19.03 22.00
C ASP A 48 -14.60 17.72 21.26
N LEU A 49 -15.81 17.19 21.40
CA LEU A 49 -16.27 16.04 20.64
C LEU A 49 -17.63 16.32 20.00
N ASP A 50 -17.64 16.31 18.67
CA ASP A 50 -18.84 16.46 17.84
C ASP A 50 -19.63 17.76 18.09
N GLY A 51 -19.02 18.81 18.64
CA GLY A 51 -19.68 20.06 19.02
C GLY A 51 -20.48 19.97 20.33
N MET A 52 -20.44 18.84 21.04
CA MET A 52 -21.25 18.63 22.24
C MET A 52 -20.65 19.24 23.51
N GLY A 53 -19.46 19.85 23.41
CA GLY A 53 -18.79 20.55 24.50
C GLY A 53 -17.52 19.86 24.99
N ASP A 54 -16.93 20.48 26.01
CA ASP A 54 -15.66 20.08 26.63
C ASP A 54 -15.67 18.63 27.10
N THR A 55 -14.63 17.88 26.73
CA THR A 55 -14.49 16.46 27.05
C THR A 55 -13.06 16.11 27.48
N VAL A 56 -12.83 14.85 27.83
CA VAL A 56 -11.49 14.35 28.14
C VAL A 56 -10.94 13.56 26.94
N GLY A 57 -9.84 14.05 26.40
CA GLY A 57 -9.12 13.43 25.29
C GLY A 57 -7.89 12.68 25.74
N GLY A 58 -7.52 11.64 24.99
CA GLY A 58 -6.27 10.90 25.19
C GLY A 58 -5.70 10.47 23.86
N ILE A 59 -4.37 10.56 23.73
CA ILE A 59 -3.64 10.08 22.56
C ILE A 59 -2.66 8.98 22.96
N VAL A 60 -2.46 8.02 22.06
CA VAL A 60 -1.44 6.99 22.22
C VAL A 60 -0.33 7.26 21.23
N VAL A 61 0.84 7.68 21.76
CA VAL A 61 2.03 7.92 20.94
C VAL A 61 2.81 6.63 20.80
N MET A 62 2.97 6.16 19.56
CA MET A 62 3.78 4.99 19.24
C MET A 62 5.28 5.33 19.35
N ARG A 63 6.07 4.38 19.87
CA ARG A 63 7.53 4.47 19.84
C ARG A 63 8.06 4.44 18.40
N TYR A 64 9.08 5.24 18.13
CA TYR A 64 9.76 5.24 16.83
C TYR A 64 10.29 3.84 16.45
N GLY A 65 10.02 3.42 15.21
CA GLY A 65 10.47 2.13 14.66
C GLY A 65 9.58 0.92 14.96
N GLU A 66 8.56 1.07 15.82
CA GLU A 66 7.59 0.00 16.09
C GLU A 66 6.56 -0.18 14.97
N ASN A 67 5.88 -1.33 14.95
CA ASN A 67 4.79 -1.59 14.03
C ASN A 67 3.46 -0.99 14.56
N ALA A 68 2.90 -0.03 13.82
CA ALA A 68 1.67 0.67 14.20
C ALA A 68 0.47 -0.27 14.39
N LEU A 69 0.23 -1.20 13.47
CA LEU A 69 -0.90 -2.13 13.52
C LEU A 69 -0.84 -3.01 14.78
N ASN A 70 0.36 -3.56 15.09
CA ASN A 70 0.56 -4.38 16.27
C ASN A 70 0.35 -3.59 17.57
N VAL A 71 0.82 -2.34 17.63
CA VAL A 71 0.63 -1.47 18.79
C VAL A 71 -0.86 -1.16 18.98
N ILE A 72 -1.56 -0.78 17.91
CA ILE A 72 -3.00 -0.47 17.95
C ILE A 72 -3.82 -1.68 18.41
N ASN A 73 -3.51 -2.87 17.90
CA ASN A 73 -4.20 -4.10 18.31
C ASN A 73 -4.04 -4.39 19.81
N ARG A 74 -2.82 -4.24 20.35
CA ARG A 74 -2.58 -4.37 21.80
C ARG A 74 -3.30 -3.31 22.62
N VAL A 75 -3.41 -2.08 22.11
CA VAL A 75 -4.15 -0.99 22.77
C VAL A 75 -5.64 -1.30 22.78
N LYS A 76 -6.22 -1.74 21.66
CA LYS A 76 -7.63 -2.16 21.57
C LYS A 76 -7.95 -3.32 22.51
N GLU A 77 -7.07 -4.33 22.56
CA GLU A 77 -7.18 -5.45 23.49
C GLU A 77 -7.15 -4.98 24.95
N ARG A 78 -6.24 -4.07 25.29
CA ARG A 78 -6.15 -3.49 26.63
C ARG A 78 -7.39 -2.68 26.99
N ILE A 79 -7.91 -1.85 26.08
CA ILE A 79 -9.15 -1.09 26.26
C ILE A 79 -10.33 -2.04 26.51
N GLY A 80 -10.43 -3.13 25.74
CA GLY A 80 -11.44 -4.16 25.95
C GLY A 80 -11.37 -4.77 27.35
N SER A 81 -10.16 -5.04 27.86
CA SER A 81 -9.97 -5.63 29.19
C SER A 81 -10.34 -4.71 30.36
N ILE A 82 -10.20 -3.38 30.19
CA ILE A 82 -10.49 -2.39 31.26
C ILE A 82 -11.92 -1.87 31.22
N LYS A 83 -12.67 -2.10 30.13
CA LYS A 83 -14.01 -1.54 29.94
C LYS A 83 -14.96 -1.89 31.08
N GLY A 84 -14.85 -3.09 31.65
CA GLY A 84 -15.65 -3.51 32.81
C GLY A 84 -15.23 -2.91 34.16
N SER A 85 -14.06 -2.25 34.23
CA SER A 85 -13.57 -1.56 35.44
C SER A 85 -13.83 -0.05 35.40
N LEU A 86 -14.40 0.47 34.32
CA LEU A 86 -14.74 1.89 34.22
C LEU A 86 -15.94 2.21 35.12
N PRO A 87 -15.97 3.41 35.74
CA PRO A 87 -17.14 3.88 36.48
C PRO A 87 -18.40 3.92 35.62
N GLU A 88 -19.58 3.79 36.23
CA GLU A 88 -20.85 3.91 35.52
C GLU A 88 -20.95 5.27 34.80
N GLY A 89 -21.40 5.26 33.54
CA GLY A 89 -21.54 6.46 32.70
C GLY A 89 -20.29 6.87 31.93
N VAL A 90 -19.13 6.24 32.15
CA VAL A 90 -17.90 6.51 31.37
C VAL A 90 -17.85 5.58 30.15
N ASP A 91 -17.79 6.17 28.94
CA ASP A 91 -17.55 5.43 27.70
C ASP A 91 -16.29 5.93 26.99
N LEU A 92 -15.57 5.01 26.34
CA LEU A 92 -14.36 5.31 25.59
C LEU A 92 -14.68 5.35 24.10
N VAL A 93 -14.69 6.56 23.57
CA VAL A 93 -15.08 6.85 22.20
C VAL A 93 -13.83 7.00 21.33
N LEU A 94 -13.65 6.13 20.34
CA LEU A 94 -12.53 6.23 19.40
C LEU A 94 -12.75 7.39 18.42
N THR A 95 -11.82 8.34 18.38
CA THR A 95 -11.88 9.53 17.52
C THR A 95 -11.02 9.38 16.26
N TYR A 96 -9.89 8.68 16.36
CA TYR A 96 -9.00 8.38 15.24
C TYR A 96 -8.37 6.99 15.42
N ASP A 97 -8.38 6.21 14.33
CA ASP A 97 -7.78 4.87 14.31
C ASP A 97 -7.05 4.64 12.98
N ARG A 98 -5.72 4.63 13.05
CA ARG A 98 -4.87 4.42 11.88
C ARG A 98 -4.93 2.98 11.35
N SER A 99 -5.41 2.00 12.13
CA SER A 99 -5.45 0.60 11.65
C SER A 99 -6.38 0.44 10.46
N ASP A 100 -7.48 1.20 10.40
CA ASP A 100 -8.43 1.15 9.29
C ASP A 100 -7.77 1.49 7.94
N LEU A 101 -6.96 2.55 7.91
CA LEU A 101 -6.18 2.90 6.72
C LEU A 101 -5.18 1.80 6.34
N ILE A 102 -4.47 1.25 7.32
CA ILE A 102 -3.47 0.19 7.08
C ILE A 102 -4.14 -1.07 6.52
N GLU A 103 -5.26 -1.49 7.11
CA GLU A 103 -6.00 -2.68 6.69
C GLU A 103 -6.63 -2.50 5.31
N LYS A 104 -7.26 -1.34 5.05
CA LYS A 104 -7.80 -1.00 3.71
C LYS A 104 -6.71 -0.98 2.65
N ALA A 105 -5.56 -0.40 2.96
CA ALA A 105 -4.45 -0.34 2.03
C ALA A 105 -3.86 -1.74 1.73
N ILE A 106 -3.72 -2.59 2.74
CA ILE A 106 -3.29 -3.99 2.56
C ILE A 106 -4.34 -4.78 1.77
N ALA A 107 -5.63 -4.59 2.06
CA ALA A 107 -6.73 -5.26 1.38
C ALA A 107 -6.79 -4.88 -0.10
N ASN A 108 -6.74 -3.57 -0.41
CA ASN A 108 -6.73 -3.04 -1.77
C ASN A 108 -5.58 -3.64 -2.57
N LEU A 109 -4.38 -3.59 -2.02
CA LEU A 109 -3.22 -4.16 -2.66
C LEU A 109 -3.31 -5.68 -2.84
N ARG A 110 -3.85 -6.42 -1.86
CA ARG A 110 -4.06 -7.88 -2.00
C ARG A 110 -5.03 -8.17 -3.15
N GLU A 111 -6.08 -7.38 -3.27
CA GLU A 111 -7.05 -7.45 -4.36
C GLU A 111 -6.37 -7.17 -5.71
N GLU A 112 -5.59 -6.09 -5.79
CA GLU A 112 -4.85 -5.73 -7.00
C GLU A 112 -3.83 -6.80 -7.40
N LEU A 113 -3.05 -7.32 -6.46
CA LEU A 113 -2.11 -8.41 -6.73
C LEU A 113 -2.83 -9.66 -7.26
N LEU A 114 -4.00 -10.00 -6.70
CA LEU A 114 -4.79 -11.13 -7.14
C LEU A 114 -5.38 -10.88 -8.54
N LEU A 115 -5.90 -9.68 -8.79
CA LEU A 115 -6.44 -9.26 -10.07
C LEU A 115 -5.36 -9.25 -11.16
N GLU A 116 -4.17 -8.71 -10.88
CA GLU A 116 -3.00 -8.76 -11.76
C GLU A 116 -2.63 -10.22 -12.07
N MET A 117 -2.52 -11.09 -11.06
CA MET A 117 -2.21 -12.51 -11.30
C MET A 117 -3.27 -13.19 -12.17
N ILE A 118 -4.56 -12.92 -11.97
CA ILE A 118 -5.64 -13.49 -12.79
C ILE A 118 -5.57 -12.96 -14.22
N ILE A 119 -5.45 -11.64 -14.41
CA ILE A 119 -5.41 -11.02 -15.74
C ILE A 119 -4.20 -11.54 -16.51
N VAL A 120 -3.03 -11.55 -15.88
CA VAL A 120 -1.81 -12.05 -16.50
C VAL A 120 -1.93 -13.53 -16.84
N SER A 121 -2.46 -14.35 -15.92
CA SER A 121 -2.70 -15.78 -16.19
C SER A 121 -3.67 -16.00 -17.36
N LEU A 122 -4.71 -15.17 -17.46
CA LEU A 122 -5.68 -15.21 -18.55
C LEU A 122 -5.02 -14.84 -19.88
N VAL A 123 -4.20 -13.78 -19.90
CA VAL A 123 -3.43 -13.36 -21.09
C VAL A 123 -2.49 -14.46 -21.54
N ILE A 124 -1.71 -15.05 -20.61
CA ILE A 124 -0.82 -16.19 -20.88
C ILE A 124 -1.61 -17.34 -21.52
N LEU A 125 -2.74 -17.72 -20.92
CA LEU A 125 -3.58 -18.82 -21.40
C LEU A 125 -4.11 -18.57 -22.82
N ILE A 126 -4.55 -17.33 -23.08
CA ILE A 126 -5.07 -16.90 -24.38
C ILE A 126 -3.98 -16.97 -25.46
N PHE A 127 -2.76 -16.50 -25.18
CA PHE A 127 -1.69 -16.45 -26.19
C PHE A 127 -1.01 -17.79 -26.44
N LEU A 128 -0.79 -18.60 -25.39
CA LEU A 128 -0.09 -19.88 -25.53
C LEU A 128 -0.99 -21.00 -26.07
N TRP A 129 -2.32 -20.90 -25.89
CA TRP A 129 -3.32 -21.92 -26.28
C TRP A 129 -2.85 -23.36 -25.95
N HIS A 130 -2.09 -23.51 -24.88
CA HIS A 130 -1.45 -24.77 -24.45
C HIS A 130 -1.33 -24.76 -22.94
N ILE A 131 -2.35 -25.34 -22.27
CA ILE A 131 -2.50 -25.32 -20.81
C ILE A 131 -1.23 -25.81 -20.08
N PRO A 132 -0.57 -26.93 -20.47
CA PRO A 132 0.64 -27.39 -19.78
C PRO A 132 1.79 -26.38 -19.82
N SER A 133 1.90 -25.64 -20.92
CA SER A 133 2.94 -24.62 -21.09
C SER A 133 2.58 -23.32 -20.38
N ALA A 134 1.30 -22.96 -20.35
CA ALA A 134 0.80 -21.77 -19.66
C ALA A 134 0.86 -21.90 -18.12
N ILE A 135 0.68 -23.10 -17.57
CA ILE A 135 0.75 -23.34 -16.12
C ILE A 135 2.11 -22.98 -15.54
N VAL A 136 3.20 -23.18 -16.29
CA VAL A 136 4.56 -22.94 -15.78
C VAL A 136 4.76 -21.47 -15.37
N PRO A 137 4.62 -20.46 -16.26
CA PRO A 137 4.72 -19.06 -15.86
C PRO A 137 3.68 -18.67 -14.82
N ILE A 138 2.45 -19.23 -14.88
CA ILE A 138 1.39 -18.97 -13.89
C ILE A 138 1.83 -19.38 -12.47
N VAL A 139 2.54 -20.50 -12.32
CA VAL A 139 3.05 -20.98 -11.02
C VAL A 139 4.32 -20.24 -10.61
N THR A 140 5.20 -19.91 -11.56
CA THR A 140 6.46 -19.21 -11.28
C THR A 140 6.23 -17.82 -10.67
N ILE A 141 5.15 -17.12 -11.07
CA ILE A 141 4.82 -15.78 -10.55
C ILE A 141 4.59 -15.79 -9.02
N PRO A 142 3.60 -16.52 -8.44
CA PRO A 142 3.45 -16.59 -6.99
C PRO A 142 4.70 -17.06 -6.26
N VAL A 143 5.43 -18.04 -6.82
CA VAL A 143 6.65 -18.57 -6.20
C VAL A 143 7.73 -17.49 -6.10
N SER A 144 7.94 -16.71 -7.16
CA SER A 144 8.91 -15.61 -7.15
C SER A 144 8.55 -14.52 -6.14
N VAL A 145 7.27 -14.19 -6.02
CA VAL A 145 6.75 -13.21 -5.06
C VAL A 145 6.94 -13.70 -3.63
N ILE A 146 6.55 -14.95 -3.33
CA ILE A 146 6.71 -15.54 -1.98
C ILE A 146 8.18 -15.58 -1.58
N LEU A 147 9.07 -15.98 -2.50
CA LEU A 147 10.49 -16.02 -2.24
C LEU A 147 11.09 -14.63 -2.02
N ALA A 148 10.53 -13.56 -2.60
CA ALA A 148 10.98 -12.18 -2.38
C ALA A 148 10.81 -11.71 -0.93
N PHE A 149 9.84 -12.26 -0.18
CA PHE A 149 9.67 -11.94 1.23
C PHE A 149 10.84 -12.44 2.11
N ILE A 150 11.59 -13.46 1.67
CA ILE A 150 12.73 -14.02 2.42
C ILE A 150 13.86 -12.97 2.58
N PRO A 151 14.48 -12.44 1.51
CA PRO A 151 15.49 -11.40 1.66
C PRO A 151 14.91 -10.10 2.24
N MET A 152 13.65 -9.77 1.97
CA MET A 152 13.00 -8.60 2.59
C MET A 152 12.99 -8.71 4.13
N TYR A 153 12.68 -9.88 4.67
CA TYR A 153 12.71 -10.14 6.10
C TYR A 153 14.13 -9.95 6.69
N PHE A 154 15.14 -10.52 6.03
CA PHE A 154 16.53 -10.39 6.48
C PHE A 154 17.07 -8.95 6.39
N MET A 155 16.57 -8.15 5.44
CA MET A 155 16.93 -6.74 5.28
C MET A 155 16.10 -5.79 6.16
N GLY A 156 15.12 -6.30 6.92
CA GLY A 156 14.24 -5.49 7.77
C GLY A 156 13.31 -4.56 6.99
N ILE A 157 12.99 -4.89 5.73
CA ILE A 157 12.07 -4.10 4.90
C ILE A 157 10.64 -4.38 5.35
N THR A 158 9.95 -3.36 5.86
CA THR A 158 8.56 -3.48 6.30
C THR A 158 7.61 -3.71 5.13
N SER A 159 6.57 -4.51 5.34
CA SER A 159 5.47 -4.69 4.39
C SER A 159 4.51 -3.51 4.46
N ASN A 160 4.65 -2.57 3.53
CA ASN A 160 3.78 -1.40 3.35
C ASN A 160 3.37 -1.22 1.89
N ILE A 161 2.54 -0.23 1.61
CA ILE A 161 2.01 0.06 0.26
C ILE A 161 3.14 0.18 -0.76
N MET A 162 4.20 0.94 -0.45
CA MET A 162 5.32 1.16 -1.37
C MET A 162 6.13 -0.11 -1.61
N SER A 163 6.46 -0.88 -0.56
CA SER A 163 7.21 -2.12 -0.73
C SER A 163 6.42 -3.15 -1.55
N LEU A 164 5.12 -3.21 -1.38
CA LEU A 164 4.27 -4.19 -2.05
C LEU A 164 3.93 -3.76 -3.49
N ALA A 165 3.77 -2.46 -3.75
CA ALA A 165 3.68 -1.93 -5.12
C ALA A 165 4.90 -2.32 -5.96
N GLY A 166 6.08 -2.45 -5.34
CA GLY A 166 7.30 -2.87 -6.02
C GLY A 166 7.23 -4.33 -6.48
N ILE A 167 6.56 -5.16 -5.67
CA ILE A 167 6.25 -6.55 -6.03
C ILE A 167 5.20 -6.59 -7.16
N ALA A 168 4.13 -5.79 -7.06
CA ALA A 168 3.09 -5.70 -8.08
C ALA A 168 3.66 -5.32 -9.46
N ILE A 169 4.44 -4.23 -9.52
CA ILE A 169 5.15 -3.80 -10.74
C ILE A 169 6.08 -4.90 -11.27
N SER A 170 6.69 -5.67 -10.37
CA SER A 170 7.57 -6.77 -10.77
C SER A 170 6.80 -7.85 -11.50
N ILE A 171 5.60 -8.25 -11.05
CA ILE A 171 4.83 -9.37 -11.64
C ILE A 171 4.79 -9.29 -13.15
N GLY A 172 4.41 -8.14 -13.73
CA GLY A 172 4.35 -7.96 -15.18
C GLY A 172 5.70 -8.17 -15.89
N VAL A 173 6.80 -7.77 -15.25
CA VAL A 173 8.16 -7.94 -15.78
C VAL A 173 8.67 -9.38 -15.58
N LEU A 174 8.32 -10.03 -14.49
CA LEU A 174 8.74 -11.41 -14.21
C LEU A 174 8.14 -12.39 -15.22
N VAL A 175 6.91 -12.12 -15.64
CA VAL A 175 6.16 -12.94 -16.58
C VAL A 175 6.81 -12.95 -17.96
N ASP A 176 7.29 -11.80 -18.42
CA ASP A 176 7.85 -11.64 -19.77
C ASP A 176 8.98 -12.65 -20.03
N GLY A 177 9.93 -12.74 -19.10
CA GLY A 177 11.03 -13.71 -19.20
C GLY A 177 10.55 -15.16 -19.32
N ALA A 178 9.60 -15.55 -18.46
CA ALA A 178 9.05 -16.91 -18.48
C ALA A 178 8.29 -17.18 -19.80
N ILE A 179 7.45 -16.25 -20.27
CA ILE A 179 6.72 -16.38 -21.55
C ILE A 179 7.69 -16.55 -22.72
N VAL A 180 8.72 -15.71 -22.82
CA VAL A 180 9.69 -15.75 -23.92
C VAL A 180 10.39 -17.10 -23.99
N GLU A 181 10.78 -17.66 -22.83
CA GLU A 181 11.30 -19.01 -22.81
C GLU A 181 10.25 -20.03 -23.25
N VAL A 182 8.99 -19.92 -22.80
CA VAL A 182 7.92 -20.89 -23.12
C VAL A 182 7.70 -20.91 -24.62
N GLU A 183 7.56 -19.74 -25.22
CA GLU A 183 7.32 -19.55 -26.63
C GLU A 183 8.47 -20.11 -27.47
N ASN A 184 9.73 -19.84 -27.09
CA ASN A 184 10.87 -20.40 -27.83
C ASN A 184 10.92 -21.94 -27.75
N ALA A 185 10.69 -22.50 -26.56
CA ALA A 185 10.61 -23.95 -26.39
C ALA A 185 9.45 -24.55 -27.20
N TYR A 186 8.28 -23.91 -27.18
CA TYR A 186 7.10 -24.31 -27.93
C TYR A 186 7.38 -24.31 -29.44
N LYS A 187 7.99 -23.23 -29.96
CA LYS A 187 8.32 -23.09 -31.38
C LYS A 187 9.31 -24.15 -31.87
N LYS A 188 10.37 -24.41 -31.11
CA LYS A 188 11.37 -25.43 -31.47
C LYS A 188 10.76 -26.85 -31.44
N LEU A 189 9.87 -27.13 -30.49
CA LEU A 189 9.12 -28.39 -30.45
C LEU A 189 8.14 -28.54 -31.62
N GLN A 190 7.45 -27.47 -31.98
CA GLN A 190 6.56 -27.44 -33.15
C GLN A 190 7.33 -27.71 -34.45
N LEU A 191 8.51 -27.10 -34.63
CA LEU A 191 9.38 -27.35 -35.79
C LEU A 191 9.91 -28.80 -35.81
N TRP A 192 10.26 -29.34 -34.64
CA TRP A 192 10.69 -30.73 -34.51
C TRP A 192 9.56 -31.73 -34.85
N GLU A 193 8.32 -31.45 -34.42
CA GLU A 193 7.15 -32.26 -34.77
C GLU A 193 6.85 -32.19 -36.28
N ALA A 194 6.90 -31.00 -36.89
CA ALA A 194 6.74 -30.81 -38.33
C ALA A 194 7.88 -31.48 -39.14
N GLY A 195 9.08 -31.54 -38.58
CA GLY A 195 10.25 -32.20 -39.16
C GLY A 195 10.30 -33.72 -38.99
N GLY A 196 9.21 -34.35 -38.50
CA GLY A 196 9.11 -35.81 -38.39
C GLY A 196 9.64 -36.41 -37.08
N ARG A 197 9.78 -35.61 -36.02
CA ARG A 197 10.22 -36.04 -34.68
C ARG A 197 11.58 -36.74 -34.65
N VAL A 198 12.53 -36.22 -35.43
CA VAL A 198 13.90 -36.79 -35.51
C VAL A 198 14.72 -36.32 -34.31
N GLY A 199 15.17 -37.24 -33.46
CA GLY A 199 15.98 -36.96 -32.26
C GLY A 199 15.20 -37.03 -30.95
N ASP A 200 15.89 -36.80 -29.82
CA ASP A 200 15.28 -36.86 -28.48
C ASP A 200 14.54 -35.54 -28.14
N TYR A 201 13.29 -35.67 -27.72
CA TYR A 201 12.42 -34.59 -27.26
C TYR A 201 13.04 -33.77 -26.12
N HIS A 202 13.74 -34.42 -25.19
CA HIS A 202 14.39 -33.75 -24.07
C HIS A 202 15.58 -32.89 -24.53
N ALA A 203 16.35 -33.39 -25.49
CA ALA A 203 17.48 -32.65 -26.06
C ALA A 203 17.04 -31.40 -26.83
N VAL A 204 15.99 -31.51 -27.65
CA VAL A 204 15.43 -30.37 -28.40
C VAL A 204 14.92 -29.28 -27.46
N ARG A 205 14.17 -29.68 -26.41
CA ARG A 205 13.67 -28.71 -25.41
C ARG A 205 14.81 -28.06 -24.65
N LEU A 206 15.79 -28.83 -24.19
CA LEU A 206 16.94 -28.29 -23.46
C LEU A 206 17.73 -27.29 -24.31
N ASN A 207 17.93 -27.58 -25.60
CA ASN A 207 18.60 -26.65 -26.51
C ASN A 207 17.82 -25.36 -26.70
N ALA A 208 16.49 -25.44 -26.82
CA ALA A 208 15.64 -24.26 -26.91
C ALA A 208 15.71 -23.38 -25.65
N LEU A 209 15.75 -24.01 -24.47
CA LEU A 209 15.91 -23.29 -23.20
C LEU A 209 17.31 -22.65 -23.08
N LYS A 210 18.36 -23.37 -23.50
CA LYS A 210 19.75 -22.86 -23.49
C LYS A 210 19.98 -21.69 -24.45
N GLU A 211 19.23 -21.62 -25.55
CA GLU A 211 19.33 -20.54 -26.54
C GLU A 211 18.84 -19.19 -25.98
N VAL A 212 17.79 -19.21 -25.16
CA VAL A 212 17.10 -17.99 -24.68
C VAL A 212 17.43 -17.64 -23.23
N GLY A 213 17.83 -18.62 -22.41
CA GLY A 213 18.15 -18.42 -20.99
C GLY A 213 19.12 -17.26 -20.72
N PRO A 214 20.26 -17.14 -21.44
CA PRO A 214 21.17 -16.01 -21.27
C PRO A 214 20.50 -14.67 -21.58
N SER A 215 19.74 -14.58 -22.66
CA SER A 215 19.06 -13.35 -23.09
C SER A 215 18.02 -12.89 -22.08
N VAL A 216 17.22 -13.81 -21.53
CA VAL A 216 16.21 -13.51 -20.50
C VAL A 216 16.87 -13.07 -19.20
N PHE A 217 17.92 -13.77 -18.77
CA PHE A 217 18.67 -13.39 -17.58
C PHE A 217 19.29 -12.00 -17.69
N PHE A 218 19.96 -11.69 -18.81
CA PHE A 218 20.55 -10.37 -19.03
C PHE A 218 19.49 -9.28 -19.17
N SER A 219 18.34 -9.56 -19.80
CA SER A 219 17.22 -8.62 -19.87
C SER A 219 16.71 -8.23 -18.47
N LEU A 220 16.46 -9.22 -17.60
CA LEU A 220 16.03 -8.97 -16.22
C LEU A 220 17.11 -8.21 -15.43
N LEU A 221 18.39 -8.51 -15.65
CA LEU A 221 19.50 -7.79 -15.02
C LEU A 221 19.56 -6.32 -15.46
N VAL A 222 19.39 -6.03 -16.75
CA VAL A 222 19.36 -4.65 -17.27
C VAL A 222 18.24 -3.85 -16.61
N ILE A 223 17.06 -4.44 -16.46
CA ILE A 223 15.92 -3.77 -15.82
C ILE A 223 16.20 -3.51 -14.33
N ALA A 224 16.84 -4.45 -13.62
CA ALA A 224 17.24 -4.26 -12.22
C ALA A 224 18.30 -3.13 -12.08
N VAL A 225 19.29 -3.10 -12.99
CA VAL A 225 20.32 -2.06 -13.05
C VAL A 225 19.70 -0.70 -13.36
N ALA A 226 18.74 -0.63 -14.28
CA ALA A 226 18.05 0.61 -14.64
C ALA A 226 17.27 1.22 -13.46
N PHE A 227 16.93 0.42 -12.44
CA PHE A 227 16.28 0.89 -11.22
C PHE A 227 17.25 1.29 -10.10
N MET A 228 18.54 1.00 -10.22
CA MET A 228 19.54 1.40 -9.20
C MET A 228 19.60 2.90 -8.91
N PRO A 229 19.41 3.83 -9.88
CA PRO A 229 19.42 5.26 -9.59
C PRO A 229 18.42 5.69 -8.50
N ILE A 230 17.32 4.95 -8.27
CA ILE A 230 16.36 5.29 -7.21
C ILE A 230 17.01 5.26 -5.81
N PHE A 231 18.04 4.45 -5.60
CA PHE A 231 18.74 4.40 -4.32
C PHE A 231 19.54 5.68 -4.01
N THR A 232 19.77 6.55 -4.99
CA THR A 232 20.45 7.84 -4.76
C THR A 232 19.53 8.88 -4.13
N LEU A 233 18.21 8.64 -4.06
CA LEU A 233 17.27 9.53 -3.37
C LEU A 233 17.53 9.51 -1.85
N VAL A 234 17.75 10.67 -1.23
CA VAL A 234 18.21 10.74 0.18
C VAL A 234 17.05 10.99 1.15
N ASP A 235 16.25 12.03 0.92
CA ASP A 235 15.31 12.58 1.88
C ASP A 235 13.96 11.85 1.92
N GLN A 236 12.85 12.59 1.98
CA GLN A 236 11.49 12.05 2.04
C GLN A 236 11.20 11.13 0.84
N GLU A 237 11.62 11.52 -0.35
CA GLU A 237 11.52 10.71 -1.56
C GLU A 237 12.26 9.38 -1.40
N GLY A 238 13.46 9.41 -0.84
CA GLY A 238 14.25 8.20 -0.59
C GLY A 238 13.55 7.26 0.38
N ARG A 239 12.97 7.78 1.47
CA ARG A 239 12.22 6.95 2.43
C ARG A 239 10.96 6.34 1.82
N LEU A 240 10.34 7.02 0.86
CA LEU A 240 9.14 6.54 0.17
C LEU A 240 9.47 5.50 -0.92
N PHE A 241 10.47 5.78 -1.77
CA PHE A 241 10.75 5.00 -2.98
C PHE A 241 11.87 3.95 -2.83
N LYS A 242 12.76 4.04 -1.84
CA LYS A 242 13.76 2.97 -1.61
C LYS A 242 13.12 1.62 -1.28
N PRO A 243 12.10 1.52 -0.42
CA PRO A 243 11.42 0.24 -0.17
C PRO A 243 10.84 -0.36 -1.46
N LEU A 244 10.21 0.47 -2.30
CA LEU A 244 9.70 0.09 -3.63
C LEU A 244 10.82 -0.48 -4.52
N ALA A 245 11.97 0.21 -4.58
CA ALA A 245 13.10 -0.23 -5.40
C ALA A 245 13.75 -1.52 -4.87
N TYR A 246 13.87 -1.68 -3.55
CA TYR A 246 14.40 -2.90 -2.95
C TYR A 246 13.53 -4.11 -3.28
N THR A 247 12.22 -4.03 -3.01
CA THR A 247 11.33 -5.18 -3.24
C THR A 247 11.28 -5.55 -4.71
N LYS A 248 11.22 -4.56 -5.60
CA LYS A 248 11.28 -4.79 -7.04
C LYS A 248 12.57 -5.52 -7.43
N ASN A 249 13.74 -4.97 -7.08
CA ASN A 249 15.01 -5.55 -7.48
C ASN A 249 15.26 -6.94 -6.87
N LEU A 250 14.80 -7.18 -5.64
CA LEU A 250 14.87 -8.50 -5.01
C LEU A 250 13.96 -9.51 -5.72
N ALA A 251 12.73 -9.13 -6.05
CA ALA A 251 11.82 -9.97 -6.82
C ALA A 251 12.39 -10.30 -8.20
N MET A 252 12.98 -9.31 -8.89
CA MET A 252 13.64 -9.50 -10.18
C MET A 252 14.88 -10.39 -10.09
N ALA A 253 15.71 -10.23 -9.06
CA ALA A 253 16.87 -11.07 -8.85
C ALA A 253 16.48 -12.54 -8.63
N ILE A 254 15.46 -12.78 -7.81
CA ILE A 254 14.91 -14.11 -7.57
C ILE A 254 14.33 -14.67 -8.85
N ALA A 255 13.53 -13.90 -9.59
CA ALA A 255 12.95 -14.36 -10.84
C ALA A 255 14.00 -14.67 -11.90
N ALA A 256 15.08 -13.89 -12.01
CA ALA A 256 16.19 -14.18 -12.91
C ALA A 256 16.87 -15.52 -12.56
N VAL A 257 17.01 -15.82 -11.26
CA VAL A 257 17.50 -17.13 -10.80
C VAL A 257 16.48 -18.24 -11.13
N LEU A 258 15.20 -18.01 -10.87
CA LEU A 258 14.14 -19.00 -11.15
C LEU A 258 13.96 -19.27 -12.64
N ALA A 259 14.15 -18.27 -13.50
CA ALA A 259 14.08 -18.40 -14.95
C ALA A 259 15.13 -19.38 -15.49
N ILE A 260 16.34 -19.44 -14.93
CA ILE A 260 17.34 -20.42 -15.37
C ILE A 260 17.21 -21.77 -14.62
N THR A 261 16.58 -21.78 -13.44
CA THR A 261 16.54 -22.95 -12.56
C THR A 261 15.17 -23.64 -12.56
N LEU A 262 14.21 -23.05 -11.84
CA LEU A 262 12.89 -23.62 -11.62
C LEU A 262 12.09 -23.73 -12.92
N ASP A 263 12.10 -22.71 -13.76
CA ASP A 263 11.26 -22.67 -14.96
C ASP A 263 11.65 -23.79 -15.97
N PRO A 264 12.93 -23.93 -16.39
CA PRO A 264 13.44 -25.06 -17.13
C PRO A 264 13.16 -26.42 -16.48
N ALA A 265 13.34 -26.54 -15.16
CA ALA A 265 13.12 -27.79 -14.43
C ALA A 265 11.63 -28.20 -14.46
N MET A 266 10.73 -27.25 -14.17
CA MET A 266 9.28 -27.45 -14.23
C MET A 266 8.86 -27.89 -15.63
N ARG A 267 9.42 -27.28 -16.67
CA ARG A 267 9.10 -27.69 -18.05
C ARG A 267 9.58 -29.08 -18.36
N MET A 268 10.82 -29.41 -18.00
CA MET A 268 11.37 -30.74 -18.26
C MET A 268 10.60 -31.84 -17.52
N LEU A 269 10.02 -31.54 -16.36
CA LEU A 269 9.26 -32.49 -15.54
C LEU A 269 7.78 -32.60 -15.93
N PHE A 270 7.10 -31.48 -16.19
CA PHE A 270 5.65 -31.43 -16.35
C PHE A 270 5.17 -31.42 -17.80
N THR A 271 5.97 -30.98 -18.77
CA THR A 271 5.55 -31.03 -20.18
C THR A 271 5.86 -32.40 -20.78
N ARG A 272 4.80 -33.16 -21.06
CA ARG A 272 4.83 -34.49 -21.67
C ARG A 272 4.30 -34.42 -23.09
N MET A 273 4.96 -35.11 -24.02
CA MET A 273 4.54 -35.19 -25.43
C MET A 273 3.77 -36.48 -25.74
N ASP A 274 3.95 -37.53 -24.92
CA ASP A 274 3.34 -38.83 -25.16
C ASP A 274 1.86 -38.86 -24.71
N ARG A 275 1.01 -39.42 -25.56
CA ARG A 275 -0.42 -39.58 -25.27
C ARG A 275 -0.62 -40.53 -24.09
N MET A 276 -1.36 -40.07 -23.09
CA MET A 276 -1.83 -40.95 -22.02
C MET A 276 -3.10 -41.68 -22.47
N ASP A 277 -2.95 -42.95 -22.84
CA ASP A 277 -4.07 -43.79 -23.22
C ASP A 277 -4.65 -44.51 -21.97
N PHE A 278 -5.65 -43.90 -21.32
CA PHE A 278 -6.45 -44.53 -20.26
C PHE A 278 -7.92 -44.68 -20.68
N ARG A 279 -8.64 -45.67 -20.12
CA ARG A 279 -10.11 -45.81 -20.26
C ARG A 279 -10.74 -45.30 -18.95
N PRO A 280 -11.69 -44.34 -18.93
CA PRO A 280 -12.64 -43.89 -19.97
C PRO A 280 -12.20 -42.71 -20.85
N ARG A 281 -12.73 -42.67 -22.09
CA ARG A 281 -12.36 -41.74 -23.18
C ARG A 281 -12.54 -40.24 -22.87
N TRP A 282 -13.54 -39.87 -22.08
CA TRP A 282 -13.78 -38.47 -21.69
C TRP A 282 -12.70 -37.96 -20.71
N LEU A 283 -12.24 -38.84 -19.81
CA LEU A 283 -11.16 -38.56 -18.88
C LEU A 283 -9.80 -38.53 -19.59
N ALA A 284 -9.59 -39.42 -20.57
CA ALA A 284 -8.42 -39.39 -21.46
C ALA A 284 -8.37 -38.12 -22.31
N TRP A 285 -9.52 -37.62 -22.80
CA TRP A 285 -9.58 -36.37 -23.55
C TRP A 285 -9.29 -35.14 -22.67
N LEU A 286 -9.87 -35.07 -21.47
CA LEU A 286 -9.58 -34.00 -20.49
C LEU A 286 -8.11 -34.00 -20.06
N THR A 287 -7.55 -35.17 -19.77
CA THR A 287 -6.13 -35.30 -19.36
C THR A 287 -5.18 -35.05 -20.52
N HIS A 288 -5.52 -35.45 -21.75
CA HIS A 288 -4.74 -35.10 -22.94
C HIS A 288 -4.70 -33.59 -23.17
N GLN A 289 -5.83 -32.88 -23.05
CA GLN A 289 -5.87 -31.42 -23.18
C GLN A 289 -5.13 -30.71 -22.02
N GLY A 290 -5.22 -31.24 -20.79
CA GLY A 290 -4.61 -30.63 -19.61
C GLY A 290 -3.12 -30.92 -19.40
N VAL A 291 -2.60 -32.06 -19.88
CA VAL A 291 -1.23 -32.53 -19.57
C VAL A 291 -0.32 -32.58 -20.81
N VAL A 292 -0.86 -32.93 -21.98
CA VAL A 292 -0.07 -33.12 -23.22
C VAL A 292 -0.26 -31.95 -24.18
N GLY A 293 -1.50 -31.47 -24.29
CA GLY A 293 -1.92 -30.46 -25.25
C GLY A 293 -1.64 -30.85 -26.70
N THR A 294 -1.88 -29.92 -27.62
CA THR A 294 -1.52 -30.08 -29.04
C THR A 294 -0.77 -28.82 -29.48
N TYR A 295 0.37 -29.01 -30.14
CA TYR A 295 1.19 -27.91 -30.62
C TYR A 295 0.61 -27.37 -31.94
N TYR A 296 0.11 -26.14 -31.92
CA TYR A 296 -0.43 -25.45 -33.09
C TYR A 296 0.61 -24.46 -33.61
N PRO A 297 0.78 -24.34 -34.94
CA PRO A 297 1.50 -23.23 -35.52
C PRO A 297 0.89 -21.89 -35.11
N GLU A 298 1.74 -20.94 -34.70
CA GLU A 298 1.34 -19.56 -34.37
C GLU A 298 0.46 -18.91 -35.46
N GLU A 299 0.73 -19.21 -36.73
CA GLU A 299 -0.05 -18.71 -37.89
C GLU A 299 -1.52 -19.19 -37.90
N ARG A 300 -1.83 -20.29 -37.19
CA ARG A 300 -3.19 -20.82 -37.06
C ARG A 300 -3.93 -20.23 -35.86
N HIS A 301 -3.23 -19.59 -34.94
CA HIS A 301 -3.85 -18.93 -33.81
C HIS A 301 -4.71 -17.74 -34.30
N PRO A 302 -6.00 -17.66 -33.94
CA PRO A 302 -6.91 -16.66 -34.51
C PRO A 302 -6.46 -15.22 -34.20
N ILE A 303 -5.93 -14.98 -33.00
CA ILE A 303 -5.40 -13.68 -32.58
C ILE A 303 -4.10 -13.35 -33.34
N SER A 304 -3.10 -14.22 -33.32
CA SER A 304 -1.82 -14.01 -34.00
C SER A 304 -2.00 -13.82 -35.50
N ARG A 305 -2.92 -14.53 -36.16
CA ARG A 305 -3.22 -14.32 -37.58
C ARG A 305 -3.73 -12.91 -37.88
N LEU A 306 -4.60 -12.37 -37.03
CA LEU A 306 -5.07 -11.00 -37.15
C LEU A 306 -3.92 -10.01 -36.93
N LEU A 307 -3.11 -10.24 -35.89
CA LEU A 307 -1.94 -9.42 -35.57
C LEU A 307 -0.91 -9.41 -36.71
N PHE A 308 -0.56 -10.56 -37.29
CA PHE A 308 0.36 -10.62 -38.42
C PHE A 308 -0.20 -9.88 -39.64
N ARG A 309 -1.49 -10.03 -39.93
CA ARG A 309 -2.14 -9.35 -41.06
C ARG A 309 -2.11 -7.82 -40.93
N THR A 310 -2.16 -7.28 -39.71
CA THR A 310 -2.10 -5.83 -39.47
C THR A 310 -0.67 -5.32 -39.31
N TYR A 311 0.21 -6.10 -38.67
CA TYR A 311 1.59 -5.74 -38.38
C TYR A 311 2.53 -5.85 -39.58
N GLU A 312 2.38 -6.90 -40.40
CA GLU A 312 3.28 -7.16 -41.54
C GLU A 312 3.27 -6.03 -42.59
N PRO A 313 2.11 -5.49 -43.03
CA PRO A 313 2.09 -4.34 -43.94
C PRO A 313 2.78 -3.11 -43.37
N ALA A 314 2.61 -2.86 -42.07
CA ALA A 314 3.25 -1.74 -41.39
C ALA A 314 4.78 -1.90 -41.35
N CYS A 315 5.28 -3.10 -41.06
CA CYS A 315 6.72 -3.39 -41.10
C CYS A 315 7.31 -3.22 -42.49
N ARG A 316 6.63 -3.74 -43.52
CA ARG A 316 7.06 -3.57 -44.91
C ARG A 316 7.09 -2.10 -45.33
N LEU A 317 6.14 -1.29 -44.84
CA LEU A 317 6.12 0.15 -45.07
C LEU A 317 7.31 0.86 -44.42
N VAL A 318 7.63 0.50 -43.16
CA VAL A 318 8.79 1.04 -42.43
C VAL A 318 10.10 0.72 -43.15
N LEU A 319 10.27 -0.53 -43.59
CA LEU A 319 11.46 -0.96 -44.35
C LEU A 319 11.56 -0.32 -45.73
N ARG A 320 10.42 0.05 -46.34
CA ARG A 320 10.38 0.72 -47.65
C ARG A 320 10.85 2.18 -47.56
N PHE A 321 10.62 2.85 -46.43
CA PHE A 321 10.98 4.26 -46.26
C PHE A 321 11.66 4.55 -44.90
N PRO A 322 12.83 3.93 -44.62
CA PRO A 322 13.44 3.93 -43.29
C PRO A 322 13.74 5.33 -42.76
N TRP A 323 14.28 6.22 -43.60
CA TRP A 323 14.58 7.60 -43.20
C TRP A 323 13.32 8.43 -42.90
N THR A 324 12.24 8.21 -43.64
CA THR A 324 10.97 8.90 -43.35
C THR A 324 10.35 8.39 -42.06
N THR A 325 10.47 7.09 -41.76
CA THR A 325 9.98 6.54 -40.49
C THR A 325 10.75 7.12 -39.31
N VAL A 326 12.08 7.20 -39.41
CA VAL A 326 12.91 7.85 -38.37
C VAL A 326 12.53 9.32 -38.23
N ALA A 327 12.35 10.05 -39.32
CA ALA A 327 11.93 11.46 -39.29
C ALA A 327 10.55 11.64 -38.62
N ILE A 328 9.58 10.78 -38.94
CA ILE A 328 8.26 10.79 -38.31
C ILE A 328 8.36 10.45 -36.82
N ALA A 329 9.18 9.46 -36.44
CA ALA A 329 9.38 9.11 -35.03
C ALA A 329 9.98 10.27 -34.23
N VAL A 330 11.00 10.94 -34.77
CA VAL A 330 11.59 12.14 -34.16
C VAL A 330 10.57 13.28 -34.09
N LEU A 331 9.77 13.48 -35.14
CA LEU A 331 8.72 14.50 -35.15
C LEU A 331 7.64 14.19 -34.09
N LEU A 332 7.23 12.93 -33.94
CA LEU A 332 6.28 12.51 -32.90
C LEU A 332 6.83 12.79 -31.50
N VAL A 333 8.10 12.47 -31.23
CA VAL A 333 8.76 12.82 -29.97
C VAL A 333 8.83 14.34 -29.79
N ALA A 334 9.10 15.11 -30.84
CA ALA A 334 9.09 16.57 -30.77
C ALA A 334 7.69 17.12 -30.44
N THR A 335 6.61 16.49 -30.93
CA THR A 335 5.24 16.90 -30.62
C THR A 335 4.83 16.65 -29.16
N THR A 336 5.56 15.83 -28.39
CA THR A 336 5.29 15.69 -26.95
C THR A 336 5.88 16.82 -26.12
N VAL A 337 6.82 17.62 -26.66
CA VAL A 337 7.46 18.73 -25.93
C VAL A 337 6.46 19.81 -25.49
N PRO A 338 5.55 20.32 -26.34
CA PRO A 338 4.54 21.28 -25.90
C PRO A 338 3.60 20.74 -24.83
N VAL A 339 3.34 19.42 -24.81
CA VAL A 339 2.52 18.78 -23.78
C VAL A 339 3.28 18.73 -22.46
N TYR A 340 4.55 18.30 -22.49
CA TYR A 340 5.42 18.26 -21.33
C TYR A 340 5.56 19.64 -20.67
N LEU A 341 5.73 20.70 -21.46
CA LEU A 341 5.83 22.08 -20.96
C LEU A 341 4.53 22.62 -20.33
N ARG A 342 3.39 21.94 -20.52
CA ARG A 342 2.10 22.29 -19.90
C ARG A 342 1.78 21.46 -18.65
N LEU A 343 2.57 20.44 -18.34
CA LEU A 343 2.37 19.65 -17.14
C LEU A 343 2.80 20.45 -15.91
N GLY A 344 1.99 20.38 -14.86
CA GLY A 344 2.38 20.91 -13.55
C GLY A 344 3.39 20.01 -12.84
N SER A 345 3.92 20.50 -11.73
CA SER A 345 4.80 19.75 -10.84
C SER A 345 4.12 19.57 -9.48
N GLU A 346 4.09 18.35 -8.98
CA GLU A 346 3.68 18.01 -7.62
C GLU A 346 4.71 17.07 -7.00
N PHE A 347 4.87 17.12 -5.67
CA PHE A 347 5.82 16.26 -4.96
C PHE A 347 5.33 14.81 -4.90
N MET A 348 4.08 14.62 -4.51
CA MET A 348 3.39 13.33 -4.50
C MET A 348 1.88 13.55 -4.67
N PRO A 349 1.15 12.58 -5.24
CA PRO A 349 -0.30 12.63 -5.24
C PRO A 349 -0.84 12.66 -3.79
N PRO A 350 -1.91 13.43 -3.52
CA PRO A 350 -2.55 13.42 -2.21
C PRO A 350 -3.11 12.03 -1.92
N LEU A 351 -2.75 11.47 -0.76
CA LEU A 351 -3.25 10.19 -0.29
C LEU A 351 -4.56 10.43 0.48
N ASP A 352 -5.60 9.68 0.13
CA ASP A 352 -6.85 9.70 0.88
C ASP A 352 -6.77 8.75 2.07
N GLU A 353 -6.77 9.32 3.28
CA GLU A 353 -6.68 8.56 4.54
C GLU A 353 -8.06 8.19 5.10
N GLY A 354 -9.17 8.63 4.49
CA GLY A 354 -10.53 8.50 5.04
C GLY A 354 -10.80 9.38 6.27
N SER A 355 -9.82 10.22 6.63
CA SER A 355 -9.91 11.23 7.68
C SER A 355 -9.11 12.45 7.25
N LEU A 356 -9.44 13.60 7.84
CA LEU A 356 -8.83 14.89 7.52
C LEU A 356 -8.42 15.58 8.82
N LEU A 357 -7.33 16.34 8.76
CA LEU A 357 -6.90 17.19 9.86
C LEU A 357 -7.12 18.64 9.47
N TYR A 358 -8.03 19.33 10.16
CA TYR A 358 -8.30 20.75 9.96
C TYR A 358 -7.50 21.58 10.96
N MET A 359 -6.62 22.44 10.47
CA MET A 359 -5.66 23.19 11.29
C MET A 359 -5.72 24.70 11.08
N PRO A 360 -6.79 25.39 11.51
CA PRO A 360 -6.83 26.83 11.45
C PRO A 360 -5.96 27.47 12.54
N THR A 361 -5.40 28.64 12.22
CA THR A 361 -4.64 29.47 13.17
C THR A 361 -5.31 30.83 13.31
N THR A 362 -5.30 31.39 14.52
CA THR A 362 -5.78 32.76 14.78
C THR A 362 -4.68 33.64 15.37
N VAL A 363 -5.01 34.90 15.62
CA VAL A 363 -4.09 35.88 16.23
C VAL A 363 -3.63 35.43 17.62
N PRO A 364 -2.37 35.69 18.00
CA PRO A 364 -1.88 35.41 19.35
C PRO A 364 -2.63 36.21 20.44
N GLY A 365 -2.66 35.69 21.66
CA GLY A 365 -3.31 36.35 22.81
C GLY A 365 -4.76 35.93 23.06
N LEU A 366 -5.24 34.91 22.35
CA LEU A 366 -6.55 34.31 22.58
C LEU A 366 -6.66 33.75 24.01
N SER A 367 -7.77 34.05 24.69
CA SER A 367 -8.06 33.48 26.01
C SER A 367 -8.50 32.01 25.91
N VAL A 368 -8.29 31.23 26.97
CA VAL A 368 -8.73 29.82 27.04
C VAL A 368 -10.23 29.70 26.77
N THR A 369 -11.03 30.58 27.37
CA THR A 369 -12.50 30.58 27.21
C THR A 369 -12.95 30.87 25.79
N GLU A 370 -12.29 31.79 25.09
CA GLU A 370 -12.64 32.07 23.70
C GLU A 370 -12.15 30.94 22.77
N ALA A 371 -11.00 30.34 23.06
CA ALA A 371 -10.50 29.17 22.34
C ALA A 371 -11.48 27.99 22.43
N GLU A 372 -12.03 27.72 23.63
CA GLU A 372 -13.04 26.69 23.85
C GLU A 372 -14.29 26.94 23.00
N LYS A 373 -14.82 28.16 23.07
CA LYS A 373 -15.99 28.57 22.28
C LYS A 373 -15.75 28.42 20.77
N LEU A 374 -14.56 28.82 20.30
CA LEU A 374 -14.20 28.71 18.89
C LEU A 374 -14.10 27.26 18.44
N VAL A 375 -13.43 26.38 19.20
CA VAL A 375 -13.37 24.95 18.87
C VAL A 375 -14.76 24.35 18.79
N GLN A 376 -15.59 24.56 19.81
CA GLN A 376 -16.94 24.01 19.84
C GLN A 376 -17.76 24.49 18.65
N THR A 377 -17.75 25.80 18.35
CA THR A 377 -18.48 26.36 17.20
C THR A 377 -17.98 25.78 15.88
N MET A 378 -16.66 25.61 15.71
CA MET A 378 -16.09 25.00 14.52
C MET A 378 -16.50 23.53 14.39
N ASP A 379 -16.43 22.78 15.47
CA ASP A 379 -16.73 21.36 15.48
C ASP A 379 -18.23 21.11 15.21
N GLU A 380 -19.13 21.92 15.77
CA GLU A 380 -20.56 21.94 15.43
C GLU A 380 -20.77 22.14 13.92
N MET A 381 -20.16 23.18 13.33
CA MET A 381 -20.29 23.46 11.89
C MET A 381 -19.73 22.34 11.01
N ILE A 382 -18.60 21.73 11.39
CA ILE A 382 -18.03 20.61 10.65
C ILE A 382 -18.94 19.39 10.75
N LYS A 383 -19.54 19.16 11.93
CA LYS A 383 -20.41 18.02 12.21
C LYS A 383 -21.73 18.06 11.44
N GLU A 384 -22.19 19.24 11.05
CA GLU A 384 -23.37 19.40 10.17
C GLU A 384 -23.17 18.81 8.76
N VAL A 385 -21.92 18.63 8.32
CA VAL A 385 -21.62 18.06 7.00
C VAL A 385 -21.99 16.56 6.98
N PRO A 386 -22.90 16.11 6.09
CA PRO A 386 -23.41 14.74 6.11
C PRO A 386 -22.36 13.65 5.96
N GLU A 387 -21.25 13.92 5.29
CA GLU A 387 -20.14 12.98 5.10
C GLU A 387 -19.30 12.78 6.38
N VAL A 388 -19.44 13.62 7.40
CA VAL A 388 -18.64 13.56 8.63
C VAL A 388 -19.27 12.59 9.64
N VAL A 389 -18.49 11.60 10.08
CA VAL A 389 -18.87 10.65 11.14
C VAL A 389 -18.55 11.20 12.51
N ARG A 390 -17.40 11.85 12.67
CA ARG A 390 -16.94 12.35 13.95
C ARG A 390 -16.02 13.55 13.78
N VAL A 391 -16.12 14.48 14.72
CA VAL A 391 -15.22 15.64 14.83
C VAL A 391 -14.60 15.62 16.22
N PHE A 392 -13.28 15.70 16.29
CA PHE A 392 -12.53 15.79 17.53
C PHE A 392 -11.59 16.98 17.47
N GLY A 393 -12.07 18.12 17.96
CA GLY A 393 -11.36 19.38 18.02
C GLY A 393 -10.39 19.43 19.18
N LYS A 394 -9.25 20.07 18.94
CA LYS A 394 -8.25 20.37 19.96
C LYS A 394 -7.78 21.81 19.80
N ALA A 395 -7.80 22.61 20.86
CA ALA A 395 -7.07 23.88 20.94
C ALA A 395 -5.85 23.70 21.84
N GLY A 396 -4.72 24.31 21.47
CA GLY A 396 -3.50 24.16 22.24
C GLY A 396 -2.94 22.76 22.16
N ARG A 397 -2.33 22.28 23.25
CA ARG A 397 -1.52 21.05 23.22
C ARG A 397 -2.04 19.95 24.13
N ALA A 398 -1.77 18.70 23.75
CA ALA A 398 -1.79 17.57 24.65
C ALA A 398 -0.58 17.59 25.60
N ASP A 399 -0.66 16.85 26.72
CA ASP A 399 0.44 16.71 27.69
C ASP A 399 1.56 15.79 27.17
N THR A 400 2.23 16.22 26.11
CA THR A 400 3.35 15.54 25.47
C THR A 400 4.32 16.55 24.87
N SER A 401 5.60 16.20 24.83
CA SER A 401 6.62 17.01 24.14
C SER A 401 6.47 17.01 22.61
N THR A 402 5.68 16.08 22.06
CA THR A 402 5.43 15.98 20.62
C THR A 402 4.43 17.01 20.10
N ASP A 403 3.78 17.76 21.00
CA ASP A 403 2.73 18.71 20.68
C ASP A 403 3.05 20.08 21.33
N PRO A 404 3.68 20.99 20.58
CA PRO A 404 4.01 22.33 21.07
C PRO A 404 2.93 23.37 20.74
N ALA A 405 1.72 22.97 20.34
CA ALA A 405 0.69 23.86 19.84
C ALA A 405 0.27 24.94 20.87
N PRO A 406 0.24 26.22 20.48
CA PRO A 406 -0.33 27.28 21.32
C PRO A 406 -1.86 27.23 21.29
N LEU A 407 -2.53 27.85 22.27
CA LEU A 407 -4.01 27.93 22.32
C LEU A 407 -4.64 28.68 21.14
N SER A 408 -3.86 29.46 20.38
CA SER A 408 -4.31 30.13 19.15
C SER A 408 -4.25 29.24 17.91
N MET A 409 -3.80 27.99 18.03
CA MET A 409 -3.77 26.99 16.97
C MET A 409 -4.71 25.86 17.33
N PHE A 410 -5.51 25.45 16.35
CA PHE A 410 -6.47 24.38 16.50
C PHE A 410 -6.07 23.21 15.62
N GLU A 411 -6.32 21.99 16.08
CA GLU A 411 -6.13 20.77 15.33
C GLU A 411 -7.38 19.91 15.50
N THR A 412 -8.28 19.96 14.53
CA THR A 412 -9.52 19.19 14.54
C THR A 412 -9.36 17.96 13.67
N THR A 413 -9.47 16.78 14.27
CA THR A 413 -9.46 15.51 13.54
C THR A 413 -10.88 15.19 13.09
N ILE A 414 -11.07 15.06 11.77
CA ILE A 414 -12.37 14.84 11.14
C ILE A 414 -12.37 13.43 10.56
N LEU A 415 -13.25 12.57 11.08
CA LEU A 415 -13.47 11.22 10.56
C LEU A 415 -14.62 11.25 9.55
N LEU A 416 -14.37 10.76 8.33
CA LEU A 416 -15.37 10.72 7.27
C LEU A 416 -16.10 9.37 7.21
N LYS A 417 -17.29 9.38 6.63
CA LYS A 417 -18.03 8.17 6.30
C LYS A 417 -17.28 7.39 5.22
N PRO A 418 -17.48 6.08 5.13
CA PRO A 418 -17.11 5.31 3.95
C PRO A 418 -17.64 5.96 2.65
N HIS A 419 -16.82 5.94 1.58
CA HIS A 419 -17.09 6.61 0.29
C HIS A 419 -18.42 6.18 -0.36
N ASP A 420 -18.88 4.97 -0.11
CA ASP A 420 -20.16 4.44 -0.61
C ASP A 420 -21.38 5.16 -0.01
N GLN A 421 -21.23 5.84 1.12
CA GLN A 421 -22.29 6.57 1.80
C GLN A 421 -22.30 8.07 1.46
N TRP A 422 -21.37 8.54 0.62
CA TRP A 422 -21.27 9.95 0.27
C TRP A 422 -22.38 10.36 -0.68
N ARG A 423 -22.79 11.64 -0.61
CA ARG A 423 -23.77 12.19 -1.55
C ARG A 423 -23.20 12.11 -2.97
N ARG A 424 -23.99 11.56 -3.89
CA ARG A 424 -23.60 11.49 -5.31
C ARG A 424 -23.75 12.87 -5.94
N VAL A 425 -22.64 13.43 -6.41
CA VAL A 425 -22.62 14.68 -7.19
C VAL A 425 -22.46 14.35 -8.67
N LYS A 426 -23.18 15.06 -9.54
CA LYS A 426 -23.06 14.87 -11.00
C LYS A 426 -21.70 15.41 -11.48
N ARG A 427 -20.75 14.50 -11.69
CA ARG A 427 -19.46 14.72 -12.36
C ARG A 427 -19.58 14.57 -13.88
N PHE A 428 -18.60 15.05 -14.65
CA PHE A 428 -18.60 15.00 -16.13
C PHE A 428 -18.67 13.58 -16.73
N TYR A 429 -18.31 12.56 -15.95
CA TYR A 429 -18.37 11.14 -16.31
C TYR A 429 -19.54 10.39 -15.64
N SER A 430 -20.50 11.10 -15.03
CA SER A 430 -21.62 10.44 -14.32
C SER A 430 -22.48 9.57 -15.23
N ASP A 431 -22.57 9.96 -16.50
CA ASP A 431 -23.35 9.28 -17.52
C ASP A 431 -22.57 8.12 -18.18
N TRP A 432 -21.31 7.90 -17.78
CA TRP A 432 -20.53 6.77 -18.29
C TRP A 432 -20.98 5.46 -17.63
N PRO A 433 -20.76 4.30 -18.26
CA PRO A 433 -20.94 3.01 -17.61
C PRO A 433 -20.03 2.88 -16.37
N GLU A 434 -20.48 2.21 -15.31
CA GLU A 434 -19.74 2.03 -14.04
C GLU A 434 -18.29 1.54 -14.25
N TRP A 435 -18.05 0.62 -15.19
CA TRP A 435 -16.70 0.10 -15.49
C TRP A 435 -15.72 1.13 -16.09
N ARG A 436 -16.22 2.28 -16.58
CA ARG A 436 -15.39 3.41 -17.03
C ARG A 436 -15.22 4.49 -15.96
N LYS A 437 -15.92 4.40 -14.83
CA LYS A 437 -15.93 5.47 -13.82
C LYS A 437 -14.71 5.49 -12.90
N GLY A 438 -13.77 4.54 -13.01
CA GLY A 438 -12.51 4.52 -12.25
C GLY A 438 -12.74 4.77 -10.77
N ARG A 439 -13.24 3.75 -10.05
CA ARG A 439 -13.25 3.78 -8.60
C ARG A 439 -11.90 3.35 -8.08
#